data_AF-A0A4U9DCI5-F1
#
_entry.id   AF-A0A4U9DCI5-F1
#
_cell.length_a   1.000
_cell.length_b   1.000
_cell.length_c   1.000
_cell.angle_alpha   90.00
_cell.angle_beta   90.00
_cell.angle_gamma   90.00
#
_symmetry.space_group_name_H-M   'P 1'
#
loop_
_entity.id
_entity.type
_entity.pdbx_description
1 polymer ?
#
loop_
_entity_poly.entity_id
_entity_poly.type
_entity_poly.pdbx_seq_one_letter_code
_entity_poly.pdbx_strand_id
1 'polypeptide(L)'
;MYKKVNKIIPHLVRQDKEDSDTFTGEGHFSVDEKARQVNLTERGLVLIEELLVNEGIMDEGESLYSPTNIMLMHHVTAALRAHVLFTRDVDYIVKDGEVIIVDEHTGRTMQGRRWSDGLHQAVEAKEGVDIQNENQTLASITFQNYFPSVREAGGDDRYCGYRSFRIQLYL
;
A
#
# COMPACT_ATOMS: atom_id res chain seq x y z
N MET A 1 -13.27 1.01 -0.49
CA MET A 1 -12.53 -0.14 -1.03
C MET A 1 -11.90 -0.98 0.08
N TYR A 2 -10.94 -0.43 0.84
CA TYR A 2 -10.22 -1.15 1.92
C TYR A 2 -11.11 -1.92 2.91
N LYS A 3 -12.22 -1.34 3.41
CA LYS A 3 -13.14 -2.04 4.32
C LYS A 3 -13.76 -3.31 3.72
N LYS A 4 -14.01 -3.34 2.41
CA LYS A 4 -14.56 -4.52 1.74
C LYS A 4 -13.50 -5.60 1.57
N VAL A 5 -12.33 -5.22 1.05
CA VAL A 5 -11.17 -6.12 0.90
C VAL A 5 -10.75 -6.73 2.24
N ASN A 6 -10.83 -5.96 3.32
CA ASN A 6 -10.51 -6.42 4.67
C ASN A 6 -11.36 -7.62 5.14
N LYS A 7 -12.59 -7.78 4.64
CA LYS A 7 -13.46 -8.90 5.01
C LYS A 7 -13.01 -10.24 4.40
N ILE A 8 -12.21 -10.18 3.34
CA ILE A 8 -11.78 -11.35 2.58
C ILE A 8 -10.59 -12.01 3.29
N ILE A 9 -9.64 -11.21 3.80
CA ILE A 9 -8.38 -11.68 4.38
C ILE A 9 -8.53 -12.75 5.47
N PRO A 10 -9.50 -12.70 6.40
CA PRO A 10 -9.68 -13.73 7.43
C PRO A 10 -9.98 -15.14 6.90
N HIS A 11 -10.42 -15.28 5.64
CA HIS A 11 -10.66 -16.58 5.00
C HIS A 11 -9.39 -17.21 4.44
N LEU A 12 -8.28 -16.47 4.43
CA LEU A 12 -7.00 -16.93 3.91
C LEU A 12 -6.24 -17.72 4.96
N VAL A 13 -5.68 -18.86 4.55
CA VAL A 13 -4.93 -19.76 5.43
C VAL A 13 -3.44 -19.58 5.15
N ARG A 14 -2.64 -19.43 6.20
CA ARG A 14 -1.17 -19.36 6.09
C ARG A 14 -0.60 -20.76 5.85
N GLN A 15 0.38 -20.87 4.95
CA GLN A 15 1.28 -22.02 4.86
C GLN A 15 2.71 -21.66 5.28
N ASP A 16 3.48 -22.68 5.65
CA ASP A 16 4.81 -22.52 6.25
C ASP A 16 5.87 -22.05 5.25
N LYS A 17 5.77 -22.50 3.99
CA LYS A 17 6.75 -22.20 2.93
C LYS A 17 6.05 -21.89 1.63
N GLU A 18 6.71 -21.15 0.76
CA GLU A 18 6.26 -20.94 -0.61
C GLU A 18 6.23 -22.26 -1.39
N ASP A 19 5.33 -22.35 -2.36
CA ASP A 19 5.25 -23.51 -3.22
C ASP A 19 6.51 -23.60 -4.09
N SER A 20 7.12 -24.78 -4.11
CA SER A 20 8.33 -25.09 -4.86
C SER A 20 8.26 -26.53 -5.37
N ASP A 21 9.17 -26.92 -6.24
CA ASP A 21 9.26 -28.31 -6.76
C ASP A 21 9.34 -29.37 -5.64
N THR A 22 9.81 -28.98 -4.46
CA THR A 22 10.02 -29.86 -3.30
C THR A 22 8.96 -29.76 -2.22
N PHE A 23 8.10 -28.75 -2.26
CA PHE A 23 7.09 -28.50 -1.24
C PHE A 23 5.87 -27.81 -1.84
N THR A 24 4.69 -28.41 -1.63
CA THR A 24 3.41 -27.82 -1.99
C THR A 24 2.53 -27.84 -0.75
N GLY A 25 2.11 -26.66 -0.31
CA GLY A 25 1.23 -26.51 0.85
C GLY A 25 -0.25 -26.68 0.50
N GLU A 26 -1.11 -26.56 1.51
CA GLU A 26 -2.56 -26.38 1.37
C GLU A 26 -3.03 -24.97 1.73
N GLY A 27 -2.10 -24.05 2.00
CA GLY A 27 -2.45 -22.68 2.35
C GLY A 27 -2.69 -21.80 1.14
N HIS A 28 -3.07 -20.56 1.44
CA HIS A 28 -3.38 -19.52 0.48
C HIS A 28 -2.23 -18.51 0.34
N PHE A 29 -1.40 -18.34 1.37
CA PHE A 29 -0.23 -17.46 1.33
C PHE A 29 0.89 -17.98 2.24
N SER A 30 2.13 -17.62 1.91
CA SER A 30 3.33 -17.87 2.71
C SER A 30 3.94 -16.54 3.17
N VAL A 31 4.74 -16.59 4.24
CA VAL A 31 5.33 -15.40 4.86
C VAL A 31 6.81 -15.60 5.02
N ASP A 32 7.60 -14.71 4.44
CA ASP A 32 9.02 -14.61 4.71
C ASP A 32 9.25 -13.58 5.82
N GLU A 33 9.45 -14.08 7.05
CA GLU A 33 9.72 -13.24 8.22
C GLU A 33 11.08 -12.54 8.12
N LYS A 34 12.06 -13.10 7.41
CA LYS A 34 13.37 -12.47 7.21
C LYS A 34 13.27 -11.27 6.28
N ALA A 35 12.52 -11.42 5.19
CA ALA A 35 12.29 -10.35 4.24
C ALA A 35 11.13 -9.41 4.64
N ARG A 36 10.33 -9.78 5.66
CA ARG A 36 9.04 -9.17 6.01
C ARG A 36 8.14 -9.02 4.77
N GLN A 37 8.02 -10.11 4.01
CA GLN A 37 7.23 -10.17 2.78
C GLN A 37 6.17 -11.27 2.86
N VAL A 38 5.08 -11.08 2.14
CA VAL A 38 4.00 -12.05 2.03
C VAL A 38 3.84 -12.44 0.57
N ASN A 39 3.91 -13.73 0.30
CA ASN A 39 3.80 -14.30 -1.04
C ASN A 39 2.47 -15.05 -1.15
N LEU A 40 1.66 -14.67 -2.14
CA LEU A 40 0.41 -15.35 -2.44
C LEU A 40 0.68 -16.60 -3.28
N THR A 41 -0.02 -17.68 -2.95
CA THR A 41 -0.04 -18.89 -3.77
C THR A 41 -1.10 -18.77 -4.86
N GLU A 42 -1.04 -19.60 -5.89
CA GLU A 42 -2.07 -19.67 -6.93
C GLU A 42 -3.46 -19.98 -6.34
N ARG A 43 -3.52 -20.85 -5.32
CA ARG A 43 -4.77 -21.18 -4.64
C ARG A 43 -5.35 -20.00 -3.88
N GLY A 44 -4.49 -19.24 -3.21
CA GLY A 44 -4.89 -18.01 -2.54
C GLY A 44 -5.42 -16.98 -3.52
N LEU A 45 -4.80 -16.86 -4.69
CA LEU A 45 -5.28 -15.98 -5.75
C LEU A 45 -6.69 -16.37 -6.20
N VAL A 46 -6.92 -17.64 -6.55
CA VAL A 46 -8.24 -18.13 -6.98
C VAL A 46 -9.30 -17.85 -5.92
N LEU A 47 -9.00 -18.15 -4.65
CA LEU A 47 -9.94 -17.90 -3.56
C LEU A 47 -10.23 -16.40 -3.37
N ILE A 48 -9.23 -15.53 -3.53
CA ILE A 48 -9.41 -14.08 -3.47
C ILE A 48 -10.30 -13.61 -4.62
N GLU A 49 -10.08 -14.09 -5.84
CA GLU A 49 -10.89 -13.76 -7.00
C GLU A 49 -12.36 -14.17 -6.77
N GLU A 50 -12.62 -15.39 -6.30
CA GLU A 50 -13.96 -15.87 -5.96
C GLU A 50 -14.63 -15.00 -4.88
N LEU A 51 -13.90 -14.64 -3.82
CA LEU A 51 -14.43 -13.81 -2.74
C LEU A 51 -14.68 -12.36 -3.19
N LEU A 52 -13.87 -11.82 -4.08
CA LEU A 52 -14.05 -10.49 -4.67
C LEU A 52 -15.29 -10.44 -5.57
N VAL A 53 -15.52 -11.50 -6.35
CA VAL A 53 -16.74 -11.66 -7.16
C VAL A 53 -17.97 -11.77 -6.26
N ASN A 54 -17.91 -12.58 -5.20
CA ASN A 54 -19.02 -12.74 -4.26
C ASN A 54 -19.39 -11.43 -3.52
N GLU A 55 -18.42 -10.56 -3.23
CA GLU A 55 -18.65 -9.24 -2.63
C GLU A 55 -19.08 -8.16 -3.67
N GLY A 56 -19.20 -8.53 -4.95
CA GLY A 56 -19.56 -7.65 -6.06
C GLY A 56 -18.54 -6.53 -6.30
N ILE A 57 -17.26 -6.83 -6.07
CA ILE A 57 -16.13 -5.91 -6.30
C ILE A 57 -15.52 -6.13 -7.69
N MET A 58 -15.53 -7.36 -8.16
CA MET A 58 -14.98 -7.80 -9.44
C MET A 58 -16.05 -8.55 -10.24
N ASP A 59 -16.01 -8.43 -11.57
CA ASP A 59 -16.94 -9.13 -12.45
C ASP A 59 -16.52 -10.60 -12.64
N GLU A 60 -17.50 -11.48 -12.90
CA GLU A 60 -17.25 -12.91 -13.14
C GLU A 60 -16.32 -13.12 -14.35
N GLY A 61 -15.21 -13.83 -14.14
CA GLY A 61 -14.25 -14.17 -15.18
C GLY A 61 -13.15 -13.12 -15.42
N GLU A 62 -13.11 -12.03 -14.65
CA GLU A 62 -11.94 -11.16 -14.62
C GLU A 62 -10.82 -11.76 -13.77
N SER A 63 -9.57 -11.55 -14.22
CA SER A 63 -8.40 -11.91 -13.42
C SER A 63 -7.90 -10.72 -12.61
N LEU A 64 -7.45 -10.98 -11.39
CA LEU A 64 -6.82 -10.01 -10.50
C LEU A 64 -5.49 -9.46 -11.08
N TYR A 65 -4.83 -10.22 -11.97
CA TYR A 65 -3.62 -9.79 -12.68
C TYR A 65 -3.90 -8.92 -13.91
N SER A 66 -5.17 -8.69 -14.26
CA SER A 66 -5.52 -7.80 -15.37
C SER A 66 -5.02 -6.37 -15.10
N PRO A 67 -4.53 -5.64 -16.13
CA PRO A 67 -4.13 -4.24 -15.98
C PRO A 67 -5.20 -3.33 -15.38
N THR A 68 -6.48 -3.65 -15.61
CA THR A 68 -7.64 -2.93 -15.04
C THR A 68 -7.69 -3.07 -13.52
N ASN A 69 -7.23 -4.21 -12.98
CA ASN A 69 -7.36 -4.59 -11.57
C ASN A 69 -6.05 -4.42 -10.77
N ILE A 70 -5.04 -3.76 -11.34
CA ILE A 70 -3.76 -3.49 -10.66
C ILE A 70 -3.98 -2.80 -9.30
N MET A 71 -4.86 -1.79 -9.26
CA MET A 71 -5.17 -1.08 -8.01
C MET A 71 -5.83 -2.00 -6.96
N LEU A 72 -6.69 -2.91 -7.40
CA LEU A 72 -7.33 -3.88 -6.52
C LEU A 72 -6.30 -4.86 -5.96
N MET A 73 -5.38 -5.34 -6.78
CA MET A 73 -4.26 -6.18 -6.35
C MET A 73 -3.37 -5.47 -5.31
N HIS A 74 -3.07 -4.19 -5.50
CA HIS A 74 -2.36 -3.39 -4.49
C HIS A 74 -3.14 -3.31 -3.18
N HIS A 75 -4.46 -3.14 -3.21
CA HIS A 75 -5.27 -3.11 -1.99
C HIS A 75 -5.31 -4.46 -1.27
N VAL A 76 -5.41 -5.57 -2.01
CA VAL A 76 -5.39 -6.94 -1.48
C VAL A 76 -4.05 -7.23 -0.82
N THR A 77 -2.94 -6.94 -1.50
CA THR A 77 -1.60 -7.18 -0.97
C THR A 77 -1.31 -6.30 0.25
N ALA A 78 -1.74 -5.03 0.26
CA ALA A 78 -1.65 -4.16 1.43
C ALA A 78 -2.48 -4.67 2.61
N ALA A 79 -3.71 -5.14 2.37
CA ALA A 79 -4.57 -5.74 3.40
C ALA A 79 -3.94 -7.01 3.98
N LEU A 80 -3.44 -7.91 3.12
CA LEU A 80 -2.79 -9.13 3.58
C LEU A 80 -1.56 -8.83 4.44
N ARG A 81 -0.70 -7.89 4.01
CA ARG A 81 0.45 -7.43 4.79
C ARG A 81 0.03 -6.85 6.13
N ALA A 82 -1.01 -6.01 6.18
CA ALA A 82 -1.53 -5.42 7.41
C ALA A 82 -2.00 -6.46 8.44
N HIS A 83 -2.58 -7.57 7.99
CA HIS A 83 -3.02 -8.66 8.87
C HIS A 83 -1.86 -9.52 9.38
N VAL A 84 -0.90 -9.80 8.50
CA VAL A 84 0.10 -10.83 8.72
C VAL A 84 1.40 -10.29 9.33
N LEU A 85 1.88 -9.14 8.83
CA LEU A 85 3.18 -8.59 9.20
C LEU A 85 3.11 -7.55 10.33
N PHE A 86 1.93 -6.94 10.53
CA PHE A 86 1.75 -5.86 11.48
C PHE A 86 0.82 -6.30 12.59
N THR A 87 1.34 -6.27 13.82
CA THR A 87 0.62 -6.70 15.01
C THR A 87 0.31 -5.52 15.90
N ARG A 88 -0.92 -5.46 16.41
CA ARG A 88 -1.34 -4.47 17.40
C ARG A 88 -0.54 -4.66 18.69
N ASP A 89 -0.21 -3.55 19.34
CA ASP A 89 0.58 -3.46 20.57
C ASP A 89 2.07 -3.84 20.40
N VAL A 90 2.52 -4.10 19.17
CA VAL A 90 3.94 -4.35 18.82
C VAL A 90 4.41 -3.33 17.78
N ASP A 91 3.84 -3.36 16.57
CA ASP A 91 4.23 -2.47 15.47
C ASP A 91 3.43 -1.15 15.48
N TYR A 92 2.22 -1.19 16.04
CA TYR A 92 1.33 -0.03 16.16
C TYR A 92 0.39 -0.16 17.34
N ILE A 93 -0.16 0.97 17.77
CA ILE A 93 -1.25 1.05 18.73
C ILE A 93 -2.41 1.83 18.12
N VAL A 94 -3.62 1.53 18.59
CA VAL A 94 -4.80 2.33 18.26
C VAL A 94 -5.12 3.20 19.47
N LYS A 95 -5.08 4.51 19.30
CA LYS A 95 -5.38 5.46 20.37
C LYS A 95 -6.26 6.58 19.82
N ASP A 96 -7.32 6.91 20.55
CA ASP A 96 -8.27 7.98 20.18
C ASP A 96 -8.89 7.80 18.77
N GLY A 97 -8.98 6.55 18.30
CA GLY A 97 -9.43 6.25 16.94
C GLY A 97 -8.41 6.59 15.86
N GLU A 98 -7.12 6.63 16.18
CA GLU A 98 -6.03 6.79 15.22
C GLU A 98 -5.01 5.66 15.36
N VAL A 99 -4.44 5.23 14.22
CA VAL A 99 -3.35 4.25 14.19
C VAL A 99 -2.02 4.97 14.36
N ILE A 100 -1.32 4.68 15.45
CA ILE A 100 -0.02 5.28 15.77
C ILE A 100 1.07 4.21 15.66
N ILE A 101 2.06 4.47 14.81
CA ILE A 101 3.19 3.56 14.60
C ILE A 101 4.12 3.58 15.81
N VAL A 102 4.56 2.39 16.24
CA VAL A 102 5.55 2.22 17.31
C VAL A 102 6.90 1.85 16.69
N ASP A 103 7.96 2.49 17.16
CA ASP A 103 9.33 2.11 16.78
C ASP A 103 9.77 0.85 17.54
N GLU A 104 10.14 -0.19 16.79
CA GLU A 104 10.62 -1.48 17.31
C GLU A 104 11.84 -1.36 18.23
N HIS A 105 12.73 -0.38 18.00
CA HIS A 105 13.98 -0.27 18.77
C HIS A 105 13.81 0.51 20.07
N THR A 106 12.96 1.54 20.06
CA THR A 106 12.83 2.49 21.16
C THR A 106 11.52 2.39 21.92
N GLY A 107 10.52 1.69 21.36
CA GLY A 107 9.15 1.63 21.88
C GLY A 107 8.43 2.99 21.82
N ARG A 108 9.00 3.99 21.14
CA ARG A 108 8.41 5.33 21.06
C ARG A 108 7.30 5.35 20.02
N THR A 109 6.22 6.05 20.36
CA THR A 109 5.11 6.30 19.44
C THR A 109 5.47 7.43 18.48
N MET A 110 5.41 7.17 17.19
CA MET A 110 5.63 8.15 16.13
C MET A 110 4.29 8.68 15.62
N GLN A 111 3.76 9.69 16.31
CA GLN A 111 2.52 10.37 15.89
C GLN A 111 2.74 11.13 14.58
N GLY A 112 1.74 11.10 13.69
CA GLY A 112 1.77 11.76 12.38
C GLY A 112 2.57 11.03 11.29
N ARG A 113 3.28 9.95 11.62
CA ARG A 113 3.93 9.10 10.62
C ARG A 113 2.91 8.10 10.05
N ARG A 114 2.92 7.95 8.73
CA ARG A 114 2.11 6.96 8.00
C ARG A 114 2.99 5.98 7.22
N TRP A 115 2.51 4.76 7.08
CA TRP A 115 3.09 3.82 6.11
C TRP A 115 2.60 4.16 4.70
N SER A 116 3.48 4.01 3.72
CA SER A 116 3.18 4.23 2.30
C SER A 116 2.44 3.03 1.67
N ASP A 117 2.08 3.17 0.39
CA ASP A 117 1.56 2.07 -0.45
C ASP A 117 0.20 1.52 0.04
N GLY A 118 -0.66 2.39 0.57
CA GLY A 118 -1.99 1.99 1.05
C GLY A 118 -1.99 1.16 2.34
N LEU A 119 -0.81 0.87 2.92
CA LEU A 119 -0.68 -0.01 4.08
C LEU A 119 -1.30 0.60 5.34
N HIS A 120 -1.16 1.92 5.53
CA HIS A 120 -1.76 2.58 6.69
C HIS A 120 -3.29 2.50 6.64
N GLN A 121 -3.88 2.73 5.47
CA GLN A 121 -5.31 2.61 5.24
C GLN A 121 -5.80 1.17 5.42
N ALA A 122 -4.98 0.19 5.05
CA ALA A 122 -5.27 -1.22 5.28
C ALA A 122 -5.29 -1.57 6.78
N VAL A 123 -4.35 -1.03 7.57
CA VAL A 123 -4.34 -1.22 9.05
C VAL A 123 -5.49 -0.47 9.71
N GLU A 124 -5.81 0.74 9.28
CA GLU A 124 -7.01 1.47 9.74
C GLU A 124 -8.29 0.65 9.45
N ALA A 125 -8.39 0.07 8.24
CA ALA A 125 -9.51 -0.79 7.87
C ALA A 125 -9.59 -2.07 8.70
N LYS A 126 -8.43 -2.68 9.02
CA LYS A 126 -8.31 -3.87 9.87
C LYS A 126 -8.86 -3.62 11.28
N GLU A 127 -8.50 -2.48 11.87
CA GLU A 127 -8.93 -2.11 13.24
C GLU A 127 -10.32 -1.45 13.28
N GLY A 128 -10.95 -1.23 12.12
CA GLY A 128 -12.26 -0.56 12.03
C GLY A 128 -12.23 0.94 12.30
N VAL A 129 -11.04 1.54 12.23
CA VAL A 129 -10.79 2.97 12.40
C VAL A 129 -11.26 3.75 11.17
N ASP A 130 -11.49 5.06 11.32
CA ASP A 130 -11.81 5.91 10.19
C ASP A 130 -10.62 6.00 9.23
N ILE A 131 -10.88 5.71 7.96
CA ILE A 131 -9.82 5.58 6.97
C ILE A 131 -9.55 6.95 6.39
N GLN A 132 -8.34 7.42 6.57
CA GLN A 132 -7.92 8.71 6.07
C GLN A 132 -7.34 8.53 4.67
N ASN A 133 -7.95 9.19 3.69
CA ASN A 133 -7.42 9.17 2.33
C ASN A 133 -6.03 9.82 2.31
N GLU A 134 -5.13 9.24 1.53
CA GLU A 134 -3.84 9.85 1.27
C GLU A 134 -4.04 11.13 0.47
N ASN A 135 -3.34 12.21 0.84
CA ASN A 135 -3.30 13.42 0.01
C ASN A 135 -2.53 13.09 -1.28
N GLN A 136 -3.26 12.64 -2.29
CA GLN A 136 -2.69 12.37 -3.60
C GLN A 136 -2.26 13.70 -4.22
N THR A 137 -0.99 13.80 -4.62
CA THR A 137 -0.51 14.96 -5.40
C THR A 137 -1.20 14.95 -6.77
N LEU A 138 -2.27 15.73 -6.93
CA LEU A 138 -3.07 15.77 -8.17
C LEU A 138 -2.30 16.38 -9.35
N ALA A 139 -1.36 17.28 -9.06
CA ALA A 139 -0.52 17.91 -10.06
C ALA A 139 0.91 18.04 -9.53
N SER A 140 1.85 17.46 -10.25
CA SER A 140 3.28 17.70 -10.05
C SER A 140 3.82 18.32 -11.33
N ILE A 141 4.15 19.62 -11.28
CA ILE A 141 4.85 20.29 -12.36
C ILE A 141 6.32 20.43 -11.98
N THR A 142 7.21 19.90 -12.82
CA THR A 142 8.65 20.12 -12.67
C THR A 142 8.98 21.54 -13.15
N PHE A 143 9.94 22.20 -12.51
CA PHE A 143 10.32 23.57 -12.85
C PHE A 143 10.76 23.71 -14.32
N GLN A 144 11.40 22.67 -14.87
CA GLN A 144 11.79 22.58 -16.28
C GLN A 144 10.60 22.61 -17.25
N ASN A 145 9.43 22.08 -16.83
CA ASN A 145 8.21 22.12 -17.61
C ASN A 145 7.37 23.37 -17.33
N TYR A 146 7.51 23.99 -16.14
CA TYR A 146 6.83 25.25 -15.79
C TYR A 146 7.35 26.43 -16.62
N PHE A 147 8.65 26.43 -16.93
CA PHE A 147 9.27 27.40 -17.85
C PHE A 147 9.77 26.66 -19.10
N PRO A 148 8.92 26.42 -20.11
CA PRO A 148 9.44 26.05 -21.43
C PRO A 148 10.42 27.15 -21.84
N SER A 149 11.65 26.78 -22.17
CA SER A 149 12.78 27.67 -22.42
C SER A 149 12.32 28.97 -23.10
N VAL A 150 12.27 30.07 -22.36
CA VAL A 150 12.15 31.39 -22.99
C VAL A 150 13.41 31.50 -23.84
N ARG A 151 13.22 31.43 -25.15
CA ARG A 151 14.26 31.64 -26.13
C ARG A 151 14.52 33.15 -26.11
N GLU A 152 15.21 33.60 -25.08
CA GLU A 152 15.66 34.99 -25.00
C GLU A 152 16.82 35.13 -25.99
N ALA A 153 16.49 35.69 -27.15
CA ALA A 153 17.48 36.11 -28.10
C ALA A 153 18.22 37.33 -27.51
N GLY A 154 19.38 37.07 -26.90
CA GLY A 154 20.39 38.09 -26.60
C GLY A 154 20.36 38.60 -25.17
N GLY A 155 21.40 38.27 -24.40
CA GLY A 155 21.67 38.87 -23.11
C GLY A 155 22.69 38.04 -22.34
N ASP A 156 23.93 38.51 -22.31
CA ASP A 156 25.02 37.97 -21.49
C ASP A 156 24.63 38.09 -20.01
N ASP A 157 24.41 36.97 -19.31
CA ASP A 157 24.31 36.98 -17.84
C ASP A 157 24.89 35.69 -17.22
N ARG A 158 26.10 35.88 -16.66
CA ARG A 158 26.78 34.94 -15.80
C ARG A 158 26.08 34.95 -14.44
N TYR A 159 25.19 34.00 -14.15
CA TYR A 159 24.89 33.42 -12.81
C TYR A 159 23.72 32.43 -12.93
N CYS A 160 23.98 31.24 -13.49
CA CYS A 160 23.00 30.16 -13.49
C CYS A 160 23.09 29.37 -12.17
N GLY A 161 22.36 29.82 -11.16
CA GLY A 161 22.21 29.15 -9.87
C GLY A 161 20.75 28.81 -9.59
N TYR A 162 20.14 27.91 -10.37
CA TYR A 162 18.80 27.41 -10.07
C TYR A 162 18.84 26.52 -8.82
N ARG A 163 18.55 27.09 -7.64
CA ARG A 163 18.19 26.30 -6.46
C ARG A 163 16.77 25.77 -6.66
N SER A 164 16.65 24.45 -6.71
CA SER A 164 15.36 23.76 -6.75
C SER A 164 14.56 24.13 -5.49
N PHE A 165 13.47 24.89 -5.65
CA PHE A 165 12.46 25.09 -4.62
C PHE A 165 11.23 24.26 -4.98
N ARG A 166 10.88 23.30 -4.12
CA ARG A 166 9.64 22.52 -4.20
C ARG A 166 8.53 23.37 -3.59
N ILE A 167 7.62 23.89 -4.42
CA ILE A 167 6.41 24.56 -3.94
C ILE A 167 5.36 23.47 -3.69
N GLN A 168 5.04 23.22 -2.43
CA GLN A 168 3.90 22.38 -2.03
C GLN A 168 2.71 23.32 -1.78
N LEU A 169 1.76 23.33 -2.71
CA LEU A 169 0.44 23.94 -2.49
C LEU A 169 -0.43 22.90 -1.77
N TYR A 170 -0.81 23.21 -0.52
CA TYR A 170 -1.84 22.48 0.21
C TYR A 170 -3.18 23.20 -0.02
N LEU A 171 -4.21 22.45 -0.43
CA LEU A 171 -5.62 22.81 -0.29
C LEU A 171 -6.27 21.77 0.61
#